data_AF-A0A7M3NJU5-F1
#
_entry.id   AF-A0A7M3NJU5-F1
#
_cell.length_a   1.000
_cell.length_b   1.000
_cell.length_c   1.000
_cell.angle_alpha   90.00
_cell.angle_beta   90.00
_cell.angle_gamma   90.00
#
_symmetry.space_group_name_H-M   'P 1'
#
loop_
_entity.id
_entity.type
_entity.pdbx_description
1 polymer ?
#
loop_
_entity_poly.entity_id
_entity_poly.type
_entity_poly.pdbx_seq_one_letter_code
_entity_poly.pdbx_strand_id
1 'polypeptide(L)'
;MITDDLPLDELARAWDEVREEYYDALNDAYDRRILDCAARLAADPGGESAYVWTIGLLMMAPYAAWAPGDSVVPEARAALAAADCALRDRPCEHETHPYREHEPEFDEDLSRQLCGLHDRHAAWDEDHPREQWLCPRNVAGLARIALDIIEPGSAVDVPPRLPVGAQDTIETLSALLHGYPQPGTDINEEISCQAGELRSAAPDDRPGRLLVVMAVAWYAVSDFVRNPGTVDALIAALEMTLPHYADATCVHDGHPALPRSGPNAAALGIRLSSPGGRALYERNRGQKAPLEHLLCPVALADIARESLSALGARRDELLDRAENGTGR
;
A
#
# COMPACT_ATOMS: atom_id res chain seq x y z
N MET A 1 -41.22 -3.80 10.89
CA MET A 1 -41.49 -2.35 10.70
C MET A 1 -40.52 -1.58 11.58
N ILE A 2 -39.27 -1.48 11.12
CA ILE A 2 -38.24 -0.49 11.48
C ILE A 2 -37.38 -0.40 10.22
N THR A 3 -37.58 0.64 9.42
CA THR A 3 -36.75 1.01 8.26
C THR A 3 -36.46 2.50 8.44
N ASP A 4 -35.53 2.81 9.32
CA ASP A 4 -34.86 4.11 9.34
C ASP A 4 -33.56 3.89 8.56
N ASP A 5 -33.66 3.98 7.23
CA ASP A 5 -32.47 4.15 6.40
C ASP A 5 -31.94 5.56 6.68
N LEU A 6 -30.72 5.64 7.20
CA LEU A 6 -30.01 6.91 7.34
C LEU A 6 -30.02 7.63 5.99
N PRO A 7 -30.22 8.95 5.96
CA PRO A 7 -30.00 9.76 4.77
C PRO A 7 -28.65 9.44 4.12
N LEU A 8 -28.59 9.44 2.79
CA LEU A 8 -27.37 9.04 2.07
C LEU A 8 -26.16 9.91 2.43
N ASP A 9 -26.37 11.20 2.73
CA ASP A 9 -25.30 12.10 3.15
C ASP A 9 -24.72 11.73 4.54
N GLU A 10 -25.54 11.17 5.43
CA GLU A 10 -25.07 10.62 6.70
C GLU A 10 -24.31 9.31 6.49
N LEU A 11 -24.77 8.43 5.59
CA LEU A 11 -24.05 7.21 5.22
C LEU A 11 -22.70 7.53 4.57
N ALA A 12 -22.67 8.43 3.59
CA ALA A 12 -21.44 8.82 2.90
C ALA A 12 -20.41 9.39 3.88
N ARG A 13 -20.84 10.25 4.81
CA ARG A 13 -19.97 10.79 5.87
C ARG A 13 -19.44 9.70 6.82
N ALA A 14 -20.29 8.75 7.19
CA ALA A 14 -19.88 7.65 8.05
C ALA A 14 -18.89 6.69 7.37
N TRP A 15 -18.97 6.51 6.05
CA TRP A 15 -17.99 5.74 5.28
C TRP A 15 -16.68 6.51 5.10
N ASP A 16 -16.77 7.83 4.96
CA ASP A 16 -15.60 8.71 4.85
C ASP A 16 -14.81 8.76 6.17
N GLU A 17 -15.50 8.77 7.31
CA GLU A 17 -14.89 8.63 8.64
C GLU A 17 -14.07 7.33 8.74
N VAL A 18 -14.61 6.20 8.27
CA VAL A 18 -13.89 4.90 8.25
C VAL A 18 -12.64 4.97 7.35
N ARG A 19 -12.72 5.69 6.22
CA ARG A 19 -11.57 5.91 5.32
C ARG A 19 -10.48 6.72 6.02
N GLU A 20 -10.84 7.80 6.68
CA GLU A 20 -9.90 8.71 7.36
C GLU A 20 -9.26 8.08 8.60
N GLU A 21 -10.03 7.29 9.34
CA GLU A 21 -9.62 6.67 10.60
C GLU A 21 -9.33 5.16 10.43
N TYR A 22 -8.93 4.73 9.24
CA TYR A 22 -8.78 3.31 8.89
C TYR A 22 -7.77 2.53 9.77
N TYR A 23 -6.89 3.25 10.47
CA TYR A 23 -5.89 2.69 11.39
C TYR A 23 -6.47 2.29 12.77
N ASP A 24 -7.72 2.61 13.07
CA ASP A 24 -8.42 2.15 14.28
C ASP A 24 -8.76 0.65 14.19
N ALA A 25 -7.74 -0.19 14.38
CA ALA A 25 -7.80 -1.63 14.17
C ALA A 25 -8.86 -2.32 15.05
N LEU A 26 -9.50 -3.35 14.48
CA LEU A 26 -10.50 -4.18 15.17
C LEU A 26 -11.69 -3.37 15.73
N ASN A 27 -12.14 -2.37 14.97
CA ASN A 27 -13.28 -1.55 15.34
C ASN A 27 -14.61 -2.22 14.92
N ASP A 28 -15.31 -2.81 15.89
CA ASP A 28 -16.62 -3.47 15.71
C ASP A 28 -17.70 -2.57 15.05
N ALA A 29 -17.59 -1.25 15.18
CA ALA A 29 -18.52 -0.34 14.50
C ALA A 29 -18.19 -0.24 13.00
N TYR A 30 -16.91 -0.19 12.64
CA TYR A 30 -16.47 -0.15 11.25
C TYR A 30 -16.75 -1.49 10.54
N ASP A 31 -16.47 -2.60 11.21
CA ASP A 31 -16.81 -3.95 10.73
C ASP A 31 -18.30 -4.05 10.38
N ARG A 32 -19.19 -3.61 11.28
CA ARG A 32 -20.63 -3.62 11.04
C ARG A 32 -21.05 -2.74 9.86
N ARG A 33 -20.42 -1.58 9.67
CA ARG A 33 -20.71 -0.69 8.54
C ARG A 33 -20.35 -1.34 7.21
N ILE A 34 -19.18 -2.00 7.14
CA ILE A 34 -18.76 -2.71 5.93
C ILE A 34 -19.67 -3.91 5.66
N LEU A 35 -20.00 -4.68 6.69
CA LEU A 35 -20.89 -5.84 6.56
C LEU A 35 -22.30 -5.44 6.10
N ASP A 36 -22.87 -4.34 6.61
CA ASP A 36 -24.16 -3.83 6.14
C ASP A 36 -24.06 -3.41 4.66
N CYS A 37 -23.02 -2.65 4.29
CA CYS A 37 -22.79 -2.23 2.92
C CYS A 37 -22.61 -3.42 1.96
N ALA A 38 -21.84 -4.43 2.37
CA ALA A 38 -21.63 -5.66 1.62
C ALA A 38 -22.92 -6.47 1.47
N ALA A 39 -23.72 -6.61 2.54
CA ALA A 39 -25.00 -7.31 2.50
C ALA A 39 -26.00 -6.61 1.55
N ARG A 40 -26.06 -5.28 1.56
CA ARG A 40 -26.92 -4.49 0.66
C ARG A 40 -26.48 -4.62 -0.80
N LEU A 41 -25.17 -4.61 -1.08
CA LEU A 41 -24.66 -4.85 -2.43
C LEU A 41 -24.94 -6.29 -2.89
N ALA A 42 -24.73 -7.28 -2.02
CA ALA A 42 -24.94 -8.69 -2.34
C ALA A 42 -26.41 -9.04 -2.60
N ALA A 43 -27.36 -8.30 -2.00
CA ALA A 43 -28.78 -8.49 -2.23
C ALA A 43 -29.22 -8.12 -3.65
N ASP A 44 -28.59 -7.13 -4.27
CA ASP A 44 -28.87 -6.70 -5.65
C ASP A 44 -27.60 -6.17 -6.36
N PRO A 45 -26.64 -7.07 -6.70
CA PRO A 45 -25.31 -6.67 -7.17
C PRO A 45 -25.31 -5.95 -8.53
N GLY A 46 -26.41 -6.08 -9.28
CA GLY A 46 -26.59 -5.42 -10.57
C GLY A 46 -27.73 -4.41 -10.59
N GLY A 47 -28.24 -4.02 -9.43
CA GLY A 47 -29.39 -3.14 -9.25
C GLY A 47 -29.10 -1.67 -9.53
N GLU A 48 -30.15 -0.86 -9.54
CA GLU A 48 -30.03 0.60 -9.70
C GLU A 48 -29.22 1.27 -8.58
N SER A 49 -29.20 0.66 -7.39
CA SER A 49 -28.45 1.18 -6.24
C SER A 49 -27.06 0.54 -6.07
N ALA A 50 -26.62 -0.33 -6.99
CA ALA A 50 -25.32 -1.00 -6.86
C ALA A 50 -24.16 0.00 -6.76
N TYR A 51 -24.23 1.12 -7.49
CA TYR A 51 -23.21 2.17 -7.43
C TYR A 51 -23.01 2.74 -6.02
N VAL A 52 -24.10 2.88 -5.24
CA VAL A 52 -24.04 3.44 -3.87
C VAL A 52 -23.19 2.54 -2.98
N TRP A 53 -23.52 1.25 -2.98
CA TRP A 53 -22.86 0.29 -2.10
C TRP A 53 -21.46 -0.09 -2.59
N THR A 54 -21.21 -0.07 -3.91
CA THR A 54 -19.86 -0.22 -4.45
C THR A 54 -18.96 0.94 -4.06
N ILE A 55 -19.42 2.18 -4.18
CA ILE A 55 -18.65 3.36 -3.75
C ILE A 55 -18.44 3.34 -2.23
N GLY A 56 -19.46 2.99 -1.45
CA GLY A 56 -19.32 2.83 0.00
C GLY A 56 -18.25 1.80 0.40
N LEU A 57 -18.24 0.63 -0.25
CA LEU A 57 -17.19 -0.37 -0.02
C LEU A 57 -15.81 0.10 -0.51
N LEU A 58 -15.74 0.86 -1.62
CA LEU A 58 -14.49 1.45 -2.08
C LEU A 58 -13.90 2.43 -1.06
N MET A 59 -14.73 3.32 -0.51
CA MET A 59 -14.32 4.28 0.53
C MET A 59 -13.78 3.56 1.78
N MET A 60 -14.43 2.47 2.20
CA MET A 60 -14.05 1.71 3.39
C MET A 60 -12.98 0.62 3.11
N ALA A 61 -12.57 0.43 1.86
CA ALA A 61 -11.61 -0.60 1.47
C ALA A 61 -10.26 -0.48 2.20
N PRO A 62 -9.72 0.72 2.52
CA PRO A 62 -8.48 0.84 3.29
C PRO A 62 -8.55 0.15 4.66
N TYR A 63 -9.64 0.34 5.40
CA TYR A 63 -9.85 -0.33 6.69
C TYR A 63 -9.95 -1.85 6.52
N ALA A 64 -10.70 -2.31 5.50
CA ALA A 64 -10.84 -3.74 5.20
C ALA A 64 -9.52 -4.40 4.79
N ALA A 65 -8.56 -3.64 4.24
CA ALA A 65 -7.23 -4.14 3.91
C ALA A 65 -6.24 -4.10 5.08
N TRP A 66 -6.51 -3.29 6.12
CA TRP A 66 -5.58 -3.04 7.21
C TRP A 66 -5.69 -4.10 8.32
N ALA A 67 -6.75 -4.05 9.12
CA ALA A 67 -6.93 -4.94 10.26
C ALA A 67 -8.41 -5.06 10.68
N PRO A 68 -9.29 -5.53 9.79
CA PRO A 68 -10.69 -5.71 10.14
C PRO A 68 -10.91 -7.01 10.93
N GLY A 69 -12.13 -7.22 11.45
CA GLY A 69 -12.52 -8.52 11.99
C GLY A 69 -12.54 -9.64 10.92
N ASP A 70 -12.40 -10.90 11.38
CA ASP A 70 -12.19 -12.09 10.53
C ASP A 70 -13.24 -12.29 9.42
N SER A 71 -14.48 -11.82 9.62
CA SER A 71 -15.60 -11.96 8.69
C SER A 71 -15.83 -10.74 7.80
N VAL A 72 -14.98 -9.71 7.81
CA VAL A 72 -15.24 -8.52 6.99
C VAL A 72 -14.74 -8.73 5.56
N VAL A 73 -13.50 -9.23 5.44
CA VAL A 73 -12.83 -9.40 4.15
C VAL A 73 -13.58 -10.37 3.22
N PRO A 74 -13.95 -11.60 3.64
CA PRO A 74 -14.58 -12.54 2.72
C PRO A 74 -15.93 -12.03 2.18
N GLU A 75 -16.72 -11.38 3.04
CA GLU A 75 -18.05 -10.84 2.76
C GLU A 75 -17.98 -9.63 1.82
N ALA A 76 -17.11 -8.66 2.12
CA ALA A 76 -16.89 -7.51 1.24
C ALA A 76 -16.40 -7.96 -0.14
N ARG A 77 -15.44 -8.90 -0.17
CA ARG A 77 -14.87 -9.43 -1.41
C ARG A 77 -15.92 -10.17 -2.24
N ALA A 78 -16.76 -10.98 -1.60
CA ALA A 78 -17.85 -11.68 -2.28
C ALA A 78 -18.88 -10.72 -2.89
N ALA A 79 -19.26 -9.67 -2.16
CA ALA A 79 -20.20 -8.66 -2.65
C ALA A 79 -19.65 -7.86 -3.84
N LEU A 80 -18.38 -7.41 -3.76
CA LEU A 80 -17.71 -6.69 -4.84
C LEU A 80 -17.54 -7.56 -6.10
N ALA A 81 -17.13 -8.82 -5.93
CA ALA A 81 -17.00 -9.76 -7.04
C ALA A 81 -18.36 -10.07 -7.69
N ALA A 82 -19.44 -10.14 -6.90
CA ALA A 82 -20.79 -10.31 -7.42
C ALA A 82 -21.22 -9.09 -8.26
N ALA A 83 -20.94 -7.88 -7.78
CA ALA A 83 -21.24 -6.64 -8.50
C ALA A 83 -20.46 -6.53 -9.81
N ASP A 84 -19.16 -6.81 -9.78
CA ASP A 84 -18.32 -6.87 -10.98
C ASP A 84 -18.85 -7.89 -11.98
N CYS A 85 -19.12 -9.14 -11.56
CA CYS A 85 -19.72 -10.16 -12.43
C CYS A 85 -21.06 -9.73 -13.04
N ALA A 86 -21.92 -9.07 -12.26
CA ALA A 86 -23.26 -8.69 -12.70
C ALA A 86 -23.25 -7.51 -13.69
N LEU A 87 -22.23 -6.64 -13.64
CA LEU A 87 -22.21 -5.35 -14.32
C LEU A 87 -21.16 -5.26 -15.45
N ARG A 88 -20.05 -6.00 -15.37
CA ARG A 88 -18.88 -5.85 -16.25
C ARG A 88 -19.20 -6.00 -17.74
N ASP A 89 -20.02 -6.98 -18.10
CA ASP A 89 -20.35 -7.31 -19.49
C ASP A 89 -21.66 -6.66 -19.97
N ARG A 90 -22.29 -5.81 -19.13
CA ARG A 90 -23.47 -5.08 -19.56
C ARG A 90 -23.09 -4.03 -20.61
N PRO A 91 -23.86 -3.90 -21.70
CA PRO A 91 -23.57 -2.94 -22.75
C PRO A 91 -23.72 -1.50 -22.22
N CYS A 92 -22.83 -0.62 -22.67
CA CYS A 92 -22.93 0.82 -22.51
C CYS A 92 -22.34 1.51 -23.74
N GLU A 93 -22.80 2.73 -24.04
CA GLU A 93 -22.37 3.49 -25.23
C GLU A 93 -21.13 4.35 -24.98
N HIS A 94 -20.60 4.37 -23.75
CA HIS A 94 -19.47 5.20 -23.36
C HIS A 94 -18.14 4.63 -23.85
N GLU A 95 -17.31 5.47 -24.48
CA GLU A 95 -15.95 5.10 -24.93
C GLU A 95 -14.96 5.03 -23.74
N THR A 96 -15.10 5.96 -22.80
CA THR A 96 -14.27 6.09 -21.59
C THR A 96 -15.10 5.86 -20.33
N HIS A 97 -14.41 5.58 -19.21
CA HIS A 97 -15.03 5.24 -17.94
C HIS A 97 -14.18 5.83 -16.80
N PRO A 98 -14.77 6.57 -15.85
CA PRO A 98 -14.03 7.23 -14.76
C PRO A 98 -13.03 6.34 -14.03
N TYR A 99 -13.38 5.07 -13.73
CA TYR A 99 -12.49 4.16 -13.00
C TYR A 99 -11.11 3.96 -13.65
N ARG A 100 -10.99 4.13 -14.98
CA ARG A 100 -9.73 3.93 -15.70
C ARG A 100 -8.69 4.99 -15.38
N GLU A 101 -9.15 6.15 -14.95
CA GLU A 101 -8.33 7.31 -14.59
C GLU A 101 -8.36 7.54 -13.07
N HIS A 102 -9.01 6.65 -12.31
CA HIS A 102 -9.24 6.82 -10.88
C HIS A 102 -7.97 6.62 -10.04
N GLU A 103 -7.32 7.72 -9.68
CA GLU A 103 -6.13 7.74 -8.84
C GLU A 103 -6.50 7.76 -7.34
N PRO A 104 -5.62 7.31 -6.42
CA PRO A 104 -5.91 7.26 -4.98
C PRO A 104 -6.36 8.60 -4.38
N GLU A 105 -5.83 9.71 -4.91
CA GLU A 105 -6.16 11.08 -4.47
C GLU A 105 -7.65 11.41 -4.66
N PHE A 106 -8.32 10.78 -5.64
CA PHE A 106 -9.74 10.98 -5.89
C PHE A 106 -10.65 10.23 -4.89
N ASP A 107 -10.08 9.35 -4.05
CA ASP A 107 -10.87 8.68 -3.02
C ASP A 107 -11.42 9.68 -1.97
N GLU A 108 -10.72 10.79 -1.75
CA GLU A 108 -11.13 11.87 -0.83
C GLU A 108 -12.41 12.59 -1.25
N ASP A 109 -12.72 12.59 -2.56
CA ASP A 109 -13.90 13.24 -3.12
C ASP A 109 -15.12 12.31 -3.24
N LEU A 110 -14.95 11.00 -2.99
CA LEU A 110 -16.00 10.01 -3.24
C LEU A 110 -17.27 10.25 -2.40
N SER A 111 -17.13 10.74 -1.16
CA SER A 111 -18.28 11.04 -0.29
C SER A 111 -19.16 12.14 -0.88
N ARG A 112 -18.53 13.22 -1.37
CA ARG A 112 -19.17 14.35 -2.06
C ARG A 112 -19.75 13.93 -3.40
N GLN A 113 -18.98 13.21 -4.22
CA GLN A 113 -19.40 12.73 -5.53
C GLN A 113 -20.61 11.80 -5.42
N LEU A 114 -20.62 10.87 -4.46
CA LEU A 114 -21.76 9.98 -4.22
C LEU A 114 -23.06 10.75 -3.94
N CYS A 115 -23.00 11.80 -3.12
CA CYS A 115 -24.15 12.66 -2.84
C CYS A 115 -24.64 13.36 -4.12
N GLY A 116 -23.70 13.89 -4.93
CA GLY A 116 -24.00 14.55 -6.21
C GLY A 116 -24.52 13.60 -7.31
N LEU A 117 -24.17 12.32 -7.25
CA LEU A 117 -24.70 11.27 -8.14
C LEU A 117 -26.14 10.89 -7.77
N HIS A 118 -26.44 10.85 -6.47
CA HIS A 118 -27.75 10.50 -5.96
C HIS A 118 -28.79 11.61 -6.17
N ASP A 119 -28.41 12.87 -5.91
CA ASP A 119 -29.26 14.01 -6.20
C ASP A 119 -29.15 14.43 -7.67
N ARG A 120 -30.15 14.03 -8.46
CA ARG A 120 -30.27 14.35 -9.88
C ARG A 120 -30.34 15.85 -10.18
N HIS A 121 -30.68 16.67 -9.19
CA HIS A 121 -30.81 18.12 -9.33
C HIS A 121 -29.58 18.89 -8.82
N ALA A 122 -28.64 18.22 -8.16
CA ALA A 122 -27.41 18.87 -7.72
C ALA A 122 -26.60 19.38 -8.92
N ALA A 123 -25.80 20.42 -8.71
CA ALA A 123 -24.77 20.79 -9.68
C ALA A 123 -23.76 19.64 -9.81
N TRP A 124 -23.23 19.44 -11.02
CA TRP A 124 -22.24 18.40 -11.33
C TRP A 124 -21.10 19.02 -12.11
N ASP A 125 -19.97 19.16 -11.45
CA ASP A 125 -18.75 19.78 -11.96
C ASP A 125 -17.60 18.79 -11.83
N GLU A 126 -17.74 17.65 -12.52
CA GLU A 126 -16.74 16.60 -12.59
C GLU A 126 -16.36 16.39 -14.07
N ASP A 127 -15.15 15.89 -14.32
CA ASP A 127 -14.61 15.71 -15.68
C ASP A 127 -15.45 14.78 -16.56
N HIS A 128 -16.21 13.88 -15.93
CA HIS A 128 -17.11 12.94 -16.60
C HIS A 128 -18.57 13.21 -16.23
N PRO A 129 -19.52 13.08 -17.19
CA PRO A 129 -20.94 13.25 -16.91
C PRO A 129 -21.48 12.14 -16.01
N ARG A 130 -22.60 12.41 -15.31
CA ARG A 130 -23.23 11.47 -14.36
C ARG A 130 -23.53 10.11 -14.98
N GLU A 131 -23.96 10.09 -16.24
CA GLU A 131 -24.30 8.85 -16.94
C GLU A 131 -23.09 7.93 -17.07
N GLN A 132 -21.87 8.47 -17.22
CA GLN A 132 -20.63 7.68 -17.25
C GLN A 132 -20.29 7.12 -15.86
N TRP A 133 -20.48 7.92 -14.80
CA TRP A 133 -20.27 7.47 -13.43
C TRP A 133 -21.23 6.35 -13.02
N LEU A 134 -22.50 6.47 -13.41
CA LEU A 134 -23.55 5.49 -13.09
C LEU A 134 -23.56 4.29 -14.04
N CYS A 135 -22.76 4.29 -15.12
CA CYS A 135 -22.84 3.19 -16.09
C CYS A 135 -22.31 1.87 -15.48
N PRO A 136 -22.87 0.71 -15.88
CA PRO A 136 -22.51 -0.58 -15.30
C PRO A 136 -21.01 -0.87 -15.33
N ARG A 137 -20.35 -0.52 -16.43
CA ARG A 137 -18.94 -0.77 -16.62
C ARG A 137 -18.05 0.09 -15.71
N ASN A 138 -18.49 1.29 -15.34
CA ASN A 138 -17.80 2.11 -14.36
C ASN A 138 -17.95 1.54 -12.96
N VAL A 139 -19.17 1.19 -12.56
CA VAL A 139 -19.44 0.58 -11.24
C VAL A 139 -18.66 -0.72 -11.07
N ALA A 140 -18.63 -1.59 -12.09
CA ALA A 140 -17.80 -2.79 -12.08
C ALA A 140 -16.31 -2.47 -11.92
N GLY A 141 -15.82 -1.42 -12.58
CA GLY A 141 -14.43 -0.97 -12.45
C GLY A 141 -14.09 -0.46 -11.05
N LEU A 142 -14.97 0.33 -10.42
CA LEU A 142 -14.82 0.76 -9.03
C LEU A 142 -14.85 -0.43 -8.05
N ALA A 143 -15.69 -1.43 -8.32
CA ALA A 143 -15.68 -2.67 -7.52
C ALA A 143 -14.34 -3.40 -7.62
N ARG A 144 -13.71 -3.43 -8.80
CA ARG A 144 -12.38 -4.01 -8.99
C ARG A 144 -11.27 -3.20 -8.32
N ILE A 145 -11.39 -1.87 -8.27
CA ILE A 145 -10.46 -1.04 -7.49
C ILE A 145 -10.57 -1.39 -6.00
N ALA A 146 -11.79 -1.48 -5.47
CA ALA A 146 -11.99 -1.87 -4.07
C ALA A 146 -11.44 -3.28 -3.77
N LEU A 147 -11.64 -4.23 -4.68
CA LEU A 147 -11.03 -5.57 -4.58
C LEU A 147 -9.50 -5.51 -4.58
N ASP A 148 -8.89 -4.70 -5.44
CA ASP A 148 -7.43 -4.55 -5.49
C ASP A 148 -6.86 -3.87 -4.23
N ILE A 149 -7.60 -2.97 -3.58
CA ILE A 149 -7.20 -2.40 -2.29
C ILE A 149 -7.22 -3.48 -1.20
N ILE A 150 -8.30 -4.27 -1.11
CA ILE A 150 -8.48 -5.33 -0.10
C ILE A 150 -7.50 -6.50 -0.33
N GLU A 151 -7.29 -6.87 -1.59
CA GLU A 151 -6.41 -7.95 -2.01
C GLU A 151 -5.52 -7.44 -3.16
N PRO A 152 -4.35 -6.85 -2.83
CA PRO A 152 -3.43 -6.28 -3.80
C PRO A 152 -3.04 -7.25 -4.92
N GLY A 153 -3.26 -6.84 -6.17
CA GLY A 153 -3.01 -7.64 -7.36
C GLY A 153 -4.18 -8.51 -7.81
N SER A 154 -5.35 -8.41 -7.17
CA SER A 154 -6.55 -9.17 -7.55
C SER A 154 -7.20 -8.67 -8.84
N ALA A 155 -6.94 -7.43 -9.27
CA ALA A 155 -7.44 -6.88 -10.53
C ALA A 155 -6.33 -6.25 -11.37
N VAL A 156 -6.16 -6.72 -12.61
CA VAL A 156 -5.08 -6.28 -13.52
C VAL A 156 -5.49 -5.15 -14.47
N ASP A 157 -6.79 -4.84 -14.56
CA ASP A 157 -7.36 -3.87 -15.50
C ASP A 157 -7.83 -2.57 -14.82
N VAL A 158 -7.33 -2.32 -13.61
CA VAL A 158 -7.57 -1.09 -12.84
C VAL A 158 -6.27 -0.30 -12.66
N PRO A 159 -6.32 1.01 -12.38
CA PRO A 159 -5.13 1.78 -12.05
C PRO A 159 -4.38 1.13 -10.88
N PRO A 160 -3.06 0.88 -11.01
CA PRO A 160 -2.32 0.20 -9.96
C PRO A 160 -2.20 1.08 -8.71
N ARG A 161 -2.24 0.46 -7.53
CA ARG A 161 -2.17 1.16 -6.24
C ARG A 161 -1.07 0.61 -5.35
N LEU A 162 -0.64 1.42 -4.38
CA LEU A 162 0.20 0.92 -3.29
C LEU A 162 -0.69 0.17 -2.29
N PRO A 163 -0.17 -0.89 -1.64
CA PRO A 163 -0.84 -1.49 -0.49
C PRO A 163 -1.13 -0.47 0.60
N VAL A 164 -2.20 -0.69 1.36
CA VAL A 164 -2.56 0.15 2.50
C VAL A 164 -1.43 0.15 3.54
N GLY A 165 -1.17 1.32 4.14
CA GLY A 165 -0.05 1.55 5.05
C GLY A 165 1.32 1.71 4.38
N ALA A 166 1.46 1.45 3.07
CA ALA A 166 2.74 1.64 2.38
C ALA A 166 3.14 3.13 2.33
N GLN A 167 2.19 4.04 2.11
CA GLN A 167 2.46 5.48 2.13
C GLN A 167 2.85 5.95 3.53
N ASP A 168 2.15 5.50 4.57
CA ASP A 168 2.48 5.79 5.98
C ASP A 168 3.87 5.28 6.35
N THR A 169 4.24 4.08 5.85
CA THR A 169 5.59 3.53 6.01
C THR A 169 6.63 4.42 5.31
N ILE A 170 6.33 4.91 4.10
CA ILE A 170 7.21 5.84 3.37
C ILE A 170 7.41 7.13 4.16
N GLU A 171 6.35 7.71 4.72
CA GLU A 171 6.40 8.94 5.48
C GLU A 171 7.14 8.78 6.81
N THR A 172 6.87 7.68 7.52
CA THR A 172 7.55 7.30 8.77
C THR A 172 9.05 7.12 8.54
N LEU A 173 9.44 6.32 7.54
CA LEU A 173 10.85 6.11 7.20
C LEU A 173 11.49 7.39 6.67
N SER A 174 10.77 8.22 5.90
CA SER A 174 11.29 9.51 5.43
C SER A 174 11.63 10.42 6.62
N ALA A 175 10.71 10.58 7.57
CA ALA A 175 10.91 11.37 8.79
C ALA A 175 12.09 10.85 9.62
N LEU A 176 12.15 9.53 9.86
CA LEU A 176 13.24 8.87 10.58
C LEU A 176 14.59 9.10 9.89
N LEU A 177 14.68 8.83 8.59
CA LEU A 177 15.93 8.89 7.82
C LEU A 177 16.39 10.32 7.56
N HIS A 178 15.51 11.32 7.68
CA HIS A 178 15.88 12.73 7.75
C HIS A 178 16.38 13.19 9.14
N GLY A 179 16.26 12.33 10.17
CA GLY A 179 16.67 12.64 11.54
C GLY A 179 15.61 13.36 12.36
N TYR A 180 14.36 13.38 11.90
CA TYR A 180 13.22 14.00 12.57
C TYR A 180 12.08 12.98 12.73
N PRO A 181 12.29 11.88 13.48
CA PRO A 181 11.25 10.88 13.69
C PRO A 181 9.99 11.52 14.30
N GLN A 182 8.83 11.00 13.93
CA GLN A 182 7.56 11.49 14.46
C GLN A 182 7.50 11.29 15.99
N PRO A 183 6.72 12.12 16.71
CA PRO A 183 6.55 11.94 18.15
C PRO A 183 6.08 10.52 18.50
N GLY A 184 6.83 9.84 19.37
CA GLY A 184 6.51 8.48 19.81
C GLY A 184 7.14 7.36 18.97
N THR A 185 7.82 7.64 17.87
CA THR A 185 8.54 6.61 17.09
C THR A 185 9.72 6.06 17.88
N ASP A 186 9.71 4.76 18.20
CA ASP A 186 10.92 4.05 18.62
C ASP A 186 11.78 3.73 17.39
N ILE A 187 12.90 4.44 17.25
CA ILE A 187 13.84 4.29 16.14
C ILE A 187 14.35 2.86 16.01
N ASN A 188 14.64 2.19 17.14
CA ASN A 188 15.22 0.86 17.13
C ASN A 188 14.17 -0.17 16.71
N GLU A 189 12.94 -0.01 17.19
CA GLU A 189 11.80 -0.85 16.80
C GLU A 189 11.49 -0.69 15.31
N GLU A 190 11.39 0.54 14.81
CA GLU A 190 11.09 0.83 13.40
C GLU A 190 12.15 0.21 12.47
N ILE A 191 13.44 0.39 12.77
CA ILE A 191 14.52 -0.22 11.99
C ILE A 191 14.47 -1.76 12.07
N SER A 192 14.19 -2.31 13.26
CA SER A 192 14.10 -3.76 13.45
C SER A 192 12.87 -4.37 12.76
N CYS A 193 11.78 -3.61 12.64
CA CYS A 193 10.59 -3.96 11.87
C CYS A 193 10.95 -4.19 10.41
N GLN A 194 11.70 -3.27 9.79
CA GLN A 194 12.14 -3.41 8.40
C GLN A 194 13.03 -4.65 8.18
N ALA A 195 13.87 -5.01 9.16
CA ALA A 195 14.61 -6.27 9.13
C ALA A 195 13.70 -7.50 9.21
N GLY A 196 12.63 -7.43 10.02
CA GLY A 196 11.57 -8.44 10.09
C GLY A 196 10.85 -8.63 8.77
N GLU A 197 10.41 -7.54 8.16
CA GLU A 197 9.73 -7.51 6.86
C GLU A 197 10.58 -8.13 5.74
N LEU A 198 11.90 -7.89 5.72
CA LEU A 198 12.79 -8.55 4.75
C LEU A 198 12.86 -10.07 4.98
N ARG A 199 12.93 -10.53 6.24
CA ARG A 199 13.01 -11.96 6.55
C ARG A 199 11.73 -12.72 6.20
N SER A 200 10.57 -12.08 6.37
CA SER A 200 9.26 -12.67 6.04
C SER A 200 8.85 -12.48 4.58
N ALA A 201 9.58 -11.67 3.81
CA ALA A 201 9.22 -11.32 2.44
C ALA A 201 9.08 -12.54 1.51
N ALA A 202 7.98 -12.55 0.76
CA ALA A 202 7.80 -13.45 -0.37
C ALA A 202 8.89 -13.21 -1.43
N PRO A 203 9.21 -14.22 -2.27
CA PRO A 203 10.29 -14.11 -3.27
C PRO A 203 10.21 -12.87 -4.16
N ASP A 204 9.01 -12.50 -4.62
CA ASP A 204 8.80 -11.40 -5.54
C ASP A 204 8.90 -10.01 -4.88
N ASP A 205 8.73 -9.94 -3.56
CA ASP A 205 8.74 -8.68 -2.80
C ASP A 205 10.09 -8.43 -2.12
N ARG A 206 10.87 -9.49 -1.90
CA ARG A 206 12.19 -9.45 -1.28
C ARG A 206 13.16 -8.44 -1.91
N PRO A 207 13.25 -8.30 -3.25
CA PRO A 207 14.07 -7.25 -3.87
C PRO A 207 13.76 -5.84 -3.36
N GLY A 208 12.48 -5.47 -3.29
CA GLY A 208 12.06 -4.17 -2.77
C GLY A 208 12.41 -4.01 -1.29
N ARG A 209 12.12 -5.03 -0.48
CA ARG A 209 12.41 -5.02 0.97
C ARG A 209 13.90 -4.94 1.27
N LEU A 210 14.74 -5.55 0.44
CA LEU A 210 16.20 -5.42 0.56
C LEU A 210 16.66 -3.98 0.32
N LEU A 211 16.05 -3.26 -0.62
CA LEU A 211 16.34 -1.84 -0.82
C LEU A 211 15.92 -0.99 0.40
N VAL A 212 14.83 -1.34 1.07
CA VAL A 212 14.44 -0.68 2.33
C VAL A 212 15.48 -0.94 3.43
N VAL A 213 15.89 -2.20 3.61
CA VAL A 213 16.92 -2.59 4.60
C VAL A 213 18.25 -1.89 4.34
N MET A 214 18.67 -1.76 3.09
CA MET A 214 19.87 -1.00 2.73
C MET A 214 19.73 0.49 3.08
N ALA A 215 18.57 1.09 2.80
CA ALA A 215 18.34 2.51 3.15
C ALA A 215 18.41 2.76 4.66
N VAL A 216 17.82 1.88 5.48
CA VAL A 216 17.92 1.99 6.95
C VAL A 216 19.29 1.58 7.48
N ALA A 217 20.04 0.71 6.79
CA ALA A 217 21.40 0.36 7.15
C ALA A 217 22.34 1.58 7.09
N TRP A 218 22.19 2.46 6.08
CA TRP A 218 22.94 3.71 6.01
C TRP A 218 22.72 4.60 7.24
N TYR A 219 21.49 4.64 7.74
CA TYR A 219 21.16 5.36 8.97
C TYR A 219 21.69 4.63 10.21
N ALA A 220 21.60 3.30 10.26
CA ALA A 220 22.07 2.50 11.40
C ALA A 220 23.60 2.54 11.57
N VAL A 221 24.36 2.72 10.49
CA VAL A 221 25.82 2.91 10.52
C VAL A 221 26.21 4.27 11.09
N SER A 222 25.29 5.24 11.16
CA SER A 222 25.54 6.55 11.77
C SER A 222 25.52 6.52 13.31
N ASP A 223 25.83 7.65 13.95
CA ASP A 223 25.79 7.77 15.41
C ASP A 223 24.39 7.87 16.03
N PHE A 224 23.33 7.85 15.22
CA PHE A 224 21.94 7.89 15.69
C PHE A 224 21.47 6.55 16.26
N VAL A 225 22.01 5.42 15.80
CA VAL A 225 21.71 4.08 16.33
C VAL A 225 22.86 3.62 17.22
N ARG A 226 22.52 3.31 18.48
CA ARG A 226 23.47 2.88 19.51
C ARG A 226 23.20 1.50 20.08
N ASN A 227 22.05 0.92 19.76
CA ASN A 227 21.68 -0.41 20.23
C ASN A 227 22.30 -1.47 19.31
N PRO A 228 23.23 -2.32 19.80
CA PRO A 228 23.81 -3.39 18.99
C PRO A 228 22.75 -4.37 18.45
N GLY A 229 21.68 -4.62 19.21
CA GLY A 229 20.61 -5.54 18.81
C GLY A 229 19.88 -5.11 17.54
N THR A 230 19.76 -3.79 17.30
CA THR A 230 19.18 -3.25 16.05
C THR A 230 20.10 -3.51 14.86
N VAL A 231 21.42 -3.36 15.05
CA VAL A 231 22.41 -3.67 14.01
C VAL A 231 22.43 -5.18 13.72
N ASP A 232 22.39 -6.01 14.76
CA ASP A 232 22.33 -7.47 14.62
C ASP A 232 21.07 -7.93 13.88
N ALA A 233 19.92 -7.30 14.12
CA ALA A 233 18.69 -7.61 13.39
C ALA A 233 18.82 -7.37 11.88
N LEU A 234 19.46 -6.26 11.47
CA LEU A 234 19.74 -5.95 10.06
C LEU A 234 20.75 -6.93 9.46
N ILE A 235 21.84 -7.22 10.17
CA ILE A 235 22.87 -8.21 9.76
C ILE A 235 22.19 -9.56 9.50
N ALA A 236 21.41 -10.06 10.46
CA ALA A 236 20.73 -11.35 10.33
C ALA A 236 19.78 -11.38 9.14
N ALA A 237 19.05 -10.29 8.87
CA ALA A 237 18.16 -10.21 7.71
C ALA A 237 18.92 -10.27 6.38
N LEU A 238 20.07 -9.59 6.28
CA LEU A 238 20.93 -9.62 5.09
C LEU A 238 21.57 -11.00 4.88
N GLU A 239 22.09 -11.63 5.95
CA GLU A 239 22.68 -12.96 5.91
C GLU A 239 21.68 -14.03 5.48
N MET A 240 20.42 -13.93 5.92
CA MET A 240 19.34 -14.81 5.47
C MET A 240 18.95 -14.57 4.01
N THR A 241 19.10 -13.34 3.53
CA THR A 241 18.68 -12.93 2.18
C THR A 241 19.70 -13.29 1.11
N LEU A 242 21.00 -13.12 1.38
CA LEU A 242 22.09 -13.33 0.42
C LEU A 242 22.09 -14.69 -0.29
N PRO A 243 21.81 -15.83 0.37
CA PRO A 243 21.76 -17.14 -0.29
C PRO A 243 20.77 -17.21 -1.46
N HIS A 244 19.72 -16.37 -1.47
CA HIS A 244 18.76 -16.32 -2.58
C HIS A 244 19.34 -15.74 -3.89
N TYR A 245 20.53 -15.14 -3.83
CA TYR A 245 21.20 -14.51 -4.97
C TYR A 245 22.56 -15.15 -5.29
N ALA A 246 22.93 -16.26 -4.65
CA ALA A 246 24.27 -16.83 -4.73
C ALA A 246 24.73 -17.20 -6.16
N ASP A 247 23.79 -17.68 -6.99
CA ASP A 247 24.05 -18.12 -8.37
C ASP A 247 23.51 -17.13 -9.42
N ALA A 248 23.24 -15.90 -9.01
CA ALA A 248 22.69 -14.88 -9.89
C ALA A 248 23.64 -14.53 -11.04
N THR A 249 23.08 -14.40 -12.24
CA THR A 249 23.76 -13.81 -13.40
C THR A 249 22.84 -12.77 -14.04
N CYS A 250 23.42 -11.76 -14.69
CA CYS A 250 22.66 -10.73 -15.38
C CYS A 250 23.23 -10.45 -16.77
N VAL A 251 22.37 -10.06 -17.70
CA VAL A 251 22.69 -9.88 -19.13
C VAL A 251 22.77 -8.42 -19.56
N HIS A 252 22.48 -7.48 -18.69
CA HIS A 252 22.51 -6.04 -18.99
C HIS A 252 23.87 -5.43 -18.64
N ASP A 253 24.27 -4.42 -19.41
CA ASP A 253 25.61 -3.82 -19.38
C ASP A 253 25.89 -2.94 -18.14
N GLY A 254 24.92 -2.74 -17.25
CA GLY A 254 25.12 -1.99 -16.02
C GLY A 254 23.95 -2.00 -15.04
N HIS A 255 24.24 -1.69 -13.78
CA HIS A 255 23.27 -1.53 -12.70
C HIS A 255 22.96 -0.05 -12.46
N PRO A 256 21.68 0.34 -12.35
CA PRO A 256 21.30 1.71 -12.12
C PRO A 256 21.78 2.17 -10.75
N ALA A 257 22.24 3.42 -10.67
CA ALA A 257 22.53 4.02 -9.38
C ALA A 257 21.22 4.20 -8.60
N LEU A 258 21.21 3.69 -7.36
CA LEU A 258 20.11 3.92 -6.43
C LEU A 258 20.03 5.40 -6.03
N PRO A 259 18.86 5.85 -5.53
CA PRO A 259 18.74 7.18 -4.95
C PRO A 259 19.81 7.41 -3.88
N ARG A 260 20.49 8.57 -3.94
CA ARG A 260 21.60 8.91 -3.03
C ARG A 260 21.17 9.28 -1.59
N SER A 261 19.87 9.31 -1.33
CA SER A 261 19.31 9.68 -0.04
C SER A 261 18.55 8.48 0.53
N GLY A 262 18.79 8.15 1.79
CA GLY A 262 18.05 7.11 2.53
C GLY A 262 16.53 7.21 2.33
N PRO A 263 15.87 8.36 2.55
CA PRO A 263 14.43 8.51 2.35
C PRO A 263 13.94 8.07 0.97
N ASN A 264 14.56 8.56 -0.12
CA ASN A 264 14.17 8.17 -1.48
C ASN A 264 14.48 6.70 -1.80
N ALA A 265 15.55 6.14 -1.23
CA ALA A 265 15.87 4.72 -1.40
C ALA A 265 14.86 3.82 -0.68
N ALA A 266 14.45 4.18 0.54
CA ALA A 266 13.38 3.51 1.27
C ALA A 266 12.04 3.61 0.54
N ALA A 267 11.68 4.80 0.06
CA ALA A 267 10.44 5.01 -0.70
C ALA A 267 10.39 4.19 -2.00
N LEU A 268 11.52 4.12 -2.71
CA LEU A 268 11.65 3.24 -3.87
C LEU A 268 11.52 1.76 -3.45
N GLY A 269 12.21 1.33 -2.40
CA GLY A 269 12.13 -0.03 -1.88
C GLY A 269 10.71 -0.46 -1.53
N ILE A 270 9.97 0.35 -0.76
CA ILE A 270 8.57 0.08 -0.39
C ILE A 270 7.70 -0.05 -1.65
N ARG A 271 7.83 0.88 -2.60
CA ARG A 271 7.11 0.81 -3.88
C ARG A 271 7.41 -0.47 -4.65
N LEU A 272 8.66 -0.91 -4.68
CA LEU A 272 9.04 -2.13 -5.42
C LEU A 272 8.73 -3.44 -4.66
N SER A 273 8.32 -3.35 -3.40
CA SER A 273 7.98 -4.49 -2.53
C SER A 273 6.57 -5.03 -2.74
N SER A 274 5.85 -4.59 -3.77
CA SER A 274 4.51 -5.11 -4.09
C SER A 274 4.26 -5.09 -5.60
N PRO A 275 3.38 -5.98 -6.12
CA PRO A 275 2.98 -5.96 -7.53
C PRO A 275 2.42 -4.62 -7.98
N GLY A 276 1.49 -4.04 -7.21
CA GLY A 276 0.85 -2.75 -7.51
C GLY A 276 1.86 -1.60 -7.53
N GLY A 277 2.79 -1.56 -6.58
CA GLY A 277 3.85 -0.55 -6.58
C GLY A 277 4.86 -0.70 -7.73
N ARG A 278 5.17 -1.94 -8.16
CA ARG A 278 5.97 -2.19 -9.37
C ARG A 278 5.25 -1.72 -10.65
N ALA A 279 3.95 -1.96 -10.76
CA ALA A 279 3.14 -1.46 -11.87
C ALA A 279 3.05 0.09 -11.87
N LEU A 280 2.88 0.71 -10.70
CA LEU A 280 2.97 2.17 -10.54
C LEU A 280 4.33 2.73 -10.95
N TYR A 281 5.42 2.05 -10.57
CA TYR A 281 6.75 2.43 -11.00
C TYR A 281 6.87 2.43 -12.51
N GLU A 282 6.48 1.34 -13.19
CA GLU A 282 6.54 1.22 -14.65
C GLU A 282 5.66 2.26 -15.36
N ARG A 283 4.45 2.51 -14.86
CA ARG A 283 3.56 3.57 -15.38
C ARG A 283 4.22 4.95 -15.30
N ASN A 284 4.92 5.24 -14.20
CA ASN A 284 5.45 6.57 -13.89
C ASN A 284 6.97 6.70 -14.11
N ARG A 285 7.66 5.70 -14.67
CA ARG A 285 9.12 5.71 -14.73
C ARG A 285 9.67 6.78 -15.64
N GLY A 286 8.98 7.11 -16.73
CA GLY A 286 9.50 8.02 -17.75
C GLY A 286 10.89 7.57 -18.23
N GLN A 287 11.92 8.39 -17.96
CA GLN A 287 13.32 8.11 -18.29
C GLN A 287 14.10 7.37 -17.18
N LYS A 288 13.46 7.01 -16.06
CA LYS A 288 14.10 6.23 -14.99
C LYS A 288 14.43 4.81 -15.46
N ALA A 289 15.31 4.15 -14.71
CA ALA A 289 15.80 2.81 -15.02
C ALA A 289 14.64 1.80 -15.17
N PRO A 290 14.74 0.83 -16.09
CA PRO A 290 13.77 -0.27 -16.18
C PRO A 290 13.69 -1.07 -14.87
N LEU A 291 12.52 -1.60 -14.55
CA LEU A 291 12.30 -2.39 -13.34
C LEU A 291 13.26 -3.59 -13.25
N GLU A 292 13.49 -4.29 -14.35
CA GLU A 292 14.38 -5.47 -14.40
C GLU A 292 15.83 -5.13 -14.06
N HIS A 293 16.26 -3.88 -14.28
CA HIS A 293 17.58 -3.41 -13.88
C HIS A 293 17.64 -3.07 -12.39
N LEU A 294 16.57 -2.50 -11.83
CA LEU A 294 16.47 -2.18 -10.40
C LEU A 294 16.35 -3.43 -9.52
N LEU A 295 15.68 -4.45 -10.03
CA LEU A 295 15.46 -5.72 -9.33
C LEU A 295 16.51 -6.78 -9.69
N CYS A 296 17.60 -6.40 -10.35
CA CYS A 296 18.65 -7.31 -10.78
C CYS A 296 19.25 -8.06 -9.56
N PRO A 297 19.19 -9.41 -9.53
CA PRO A 297 19.74 -10.21 -8.44
C PRO A 297 21.23 -9.99 -8.17
N VAL A 298 22.03 -9.74 -9.22
CA VAL A 298 23.47 -9.46 -9.09
C VAL A 298 23.69 -8.11 -8.39
N ALA A 299 23.00 -7.06 -8.85
CA ALA A 299 23.08 -5.74 -8.23
C ALA A 299 22.68 -5.80 -6.75
N LEU A 300 21.58 -6.49 -6.45
CA LEU A 300 21.06 -6.65 -5.10
C LEU A 300 22.02 -7.42 -4.19
N ALA A 301 22.68 -8.46 -4.69
CA ALA A 301 23.71 -9.18 -3.95
C ALA A 301 24.92 -8.29 -3.61
N ASP A 302 25.35 -7.43 -4.53
CA ASP A 302 26.43 -6.47 -4.30
C ASP A 302 26.04 -5.48 -3.20
N ILE A 303 24.86 -4.86 -3.33
CA ILE A 303 24.31 -3.92 -2.35
C ILE A 303 24.19 -4.56 -0.96
N ALA A 304 23.70 -5.80 -0.89
CA ALA A 304 23.55 -6.53 0.36
C ALA A 304 24.90 -6.81 1.04
N ARG A 305 25.93 -7.20 0.28
CA ARG A 305 27.29 -7.44 0.80
C ARG A 305 27.95 -6.16 1.31
N GLU A 306 27.81 -5.07 0.56
CA GLU A 306 28.33 -3.76 1.00
C GLU A 306 27.66 -3.31 2.30
N SER A 307 26.33 -3.43 2.38
CA SER A 307 25.56 -3.10 3.59
C SER A 307 25.97 -3.96 4.77
N LEU A 308 26.16 -5.28 4.56
CA LEU A 308 26.60 -6.22 5.59
C LEU A 308 27.99 -5.87 6.12
N SER A 309 28.93 -5.52 5.24
CA SER A 309 30.27 -5.08 5.63
C SER A 309 30.23 -3.81 6.48
N ALA A 310 29.41 -2.82 6.12
CA ALA A 310 29.30 -1.57 6.85
C ALA A 310 28.65 -1.76 8.24
N LEU A 311 27.60 -2.58 8.32
CA LEU A 311 26.94 -2.92 9.58
C LEU A 311 27.86 -3.73 10.50
N GLY A 312 28.64 -4.67 9.95
CA GLY A 312 29.63 -5.43 10.72
C GLY A 312 30.65 -4.51 11.40
N ALA A 313 31.24 -3.57 10.65
CA ALA A 313 32.16 -2.59 11.21
C ALA A 313 31.51 -1.72 12.29
N ARG A 314 30.25 -1.32 12.09
CA ARG A 314 29.51 -0.55 13.11
C ARG A 314 29.23 -1.35 14.37
N ARG A 315 28.86 -2.62 14.25
CA ARG A 315 28.61 -3.50 15.40
C ARG A 315 29.85 -3.62 16.27
N ASP A 316 31.01 -3.89 15.65
CA ASP A 316 32.27 -4.05 16.37
C ASP A 316 32.62 -2.76 17.13
N GLU A 317 32.44 -1.60 16.49
CA GLU A 317 32.61 -0.29 17.15
C GLU A 317 31.69 -0.10 18.37
N LEU A 318 30.42 -0.49 18.27
CA LEU A 318 29.45 -0.36 19.37
C LEU A 318 29.80 -1.27 20.54
N LEU A 319 30.26 -2.50 20.28
CA LEU A 319 30.70 -3.44 21.31
C LEU A 319 31.95 -2.93 22.01
N ASP A 320 32.96 -2.46 21.26
CA ASP A 320 34.17 -1.86 21.81
C ASP A 320 33.84 -0.65 22.72
N ARG A 321 32.89 0.20 22.32
CA ARG A 321 32.44 1.34 23.14
C ARG A 321 31.75 0.89 24.42
N ALA A 322 30.98 -0.19 24.40
CA ALA A 322 30.29 -0.71 25.58
C ALA A 322 31.28 -1.32 26.60
N GLU A 323 32.30 -2.05 26.11
CA GLU A 323 33.36 -2.63 26.93
C GLU A 323 34.26 -1.54 27.55
N ASN A 324 34.58 -0.48 26.79
CA ASN A 324 35.43 0.61 27.27
C ASN A 324 34.67 1.67 28.09
N GLY A 325 33.34 1.75 27.96
CA GLY A 325 32.48 2.74 28.64
C GLY A 325 32.01 2.34 30.04
N THR A 326 32.17 1.07 30.44
CA THR A 326 31.78 0.55 31.77
C THR A 326 32.81 0.81 32.88
N GLY A 327 33.87 1.57 32.59
CA GLY A 327 34.97 1.89 33.51
C GLY A 327 35.05 3.33 34.03
N ARG A 328 33.98 4.14 33.94
CA ARG A 328 33.94 5.51 34.52
C ARG A 328 32.76 5.73 35.45
#